data_AF-A0AAD5QSI9-F1
#
_entry.id   AF-A0AAD5QSI9-F1
#
_cell.length_a   1.000
_cell.length_b   1.000
_cell.length_c   1.000
_cell.angle_alpha   90.00
_cell.angle_beta   90.00
_cell.angle_gamma   90.00
#
_symmetry.space_group_name_H-M   'P 1'
#
loop_
_entity.id
_entity.type
_entity.pdbx_description
1 polymer ?
#
loop_
_entity_poly.entity_id
_entity_poly.type
_entity_poly.pdbx_seq_one_letter_code
_entity_poly.pdbx_strand_id
1 'polypeptide(L)'
;MEKPSLLEKKALDRLSKGEYYEAHQIYRTMYFRMILKEQFADLLDLLYSGSKKLADVKEALSAIDLAELYAETLLKAKCKATGKIYEQIYSMTEQFLNPSFPMPTPNAQIKFISMCVKWSQTIATKRRREKTWFK
;
A
#
# COMPACT_ATOMS: atom_id res chain seq x y z
N MET A 1 4.78 14.78 11.04
CA MET A 1 5.20 14.25 9.72
C MET A 1 6.68 14.53 9.57
N GLU A 2 7.48 13.49 9.37
CA GLU A 2 8.91 13.61 9.10
C GLU A 2 9.12 14.23 7.71
N LYS A 3 10.26 14.91 7.47
CA LYS A 3 10.51 15.57 6.19
C LYS A 3 10.61 14.52 5.07
N PRO A 4 9.98 14.73 3.91
CA PRO A 4 10.01 13.76 2.82
C PRO A 4 11.44 13.51 2.35
N SER A 5 11.76 12.26 2.09
CA SER A 5 13.09 11.85 1.63
C SER A 5 13.43 12.49 0.27
N LEU A 6 14.71 12.54 -0.11
CA LEU A 6 15.10 13.07 -1.41
C LEU A 6 14.43 12.30 -2.57
N LEU A 7 14.28 10.98 -2.44
CA LEU A 7 13.62 10.15 -3.44
C LEU A 7 12.11 10.42 -3.48
N GLU A 8 11.48 10.65 -2.33
CA GLU A 8 10.06 11.01 -2.28
C GLU A 8 9.82 12.37 -2.94
N LYS A 9 10.66 13.38 -2.65
CA LYS A 9 10.61 14.67 -3.35
C LYS A 9 10.78 14.51 -4.86
N LYS A 10 11.67 13.62 -5.30
CA LYS A 10 11.87 13.32 -6.72
C LYS A 10 10.63 12.66 -7.33
N ALA A 11 9.99 11.71 -6.64
CA ALA A 11 8.75 11.09 -7.10
C ALA A 11 7.62 12.13 -7.23
N LEU A 12 7.50 13.04 -6.27
CA LEU A 12 6.52 14.15 -6.31
C LEU A 12 6.79 15.11 -7.47
N ASP A 13 8.06 15.44 -7.75
CA ASP A 13 8.44 16.24 -8.92
C ASP A 13 8.04 15.55 -10.23
N ARG A 14 8.28 14.23 -10.35
CA ARG A 14 7.85 13.44 -11.51
C ARG A 14 6.33 13.47 -11.70
N LEU A 15 5.57 13.25 -10.62
CA LEU A 15 4.11 13.35 -10.63
C LEU A 15 3.64 14.73 -11.13
N SER A 16 4.27 15.81 -10.65
CA SER A 16 3.89 17.17 -11.05
C SER A 16 4.13 17.47 -12.54
N LYS A 17 5.01 16.70 -13.19
CA LYS A 17 5.37 16.83 -14.61
C LYS A 17 4.59 15.90 -15.52
N GLY A 18 3.71 15.05 -14.97
CA GLY A 18 3.04 14.00 -15.74
C GLY A 18 3.94 12.81 -16.07
N GLU A 19 5.14 12.74 -15.49
CA GLU A 19 6.10 11.63 -15.65
C GLU A 19 5.70 10.47 -14.69
N TYR A 20 4.49 9.94 -14.87
CA TYR A 20 3.87 9.05 -13.89
C TYR A 20 4.55 7.68 -13.80
N TYR A 21 5.02 7.15 -14.93
CA TYR A 21 5.79 5.91 -14.97
C TYR A 21 7.09 6.06 -14.18
N GLU A 22 7.82 7.16 -14.36
CA GLU A 22 9.04 7.47 -13.63
C GLU A 22 8.76 7.63 -12.14
N ALA A 23 7.67 8.32 -11.78
CA ALA A 23 7.24 8.43 -10.39
C ALA A 23 7.00 7.04 -9.78
N HIS A 24 6.27 6.18 -10.48
CA HIS A 24 5.99 4.80 -10.07
C HIS A 24 7.27 3.98 -9.88
N GLN A 25 8.24 4.06 -10.80
CA GLN A 25 9.52 3.38 -10.65
C GLN A 25 10.33 3.88 -9.44
N ILE A 26 10.24 5.17 -9.12
CA ILE A 26 10.88 5.72 -7.91
C ILE A 26 10.20 5.17 -6.64
N TYR A 27 8.86 5.07 -6.59
CA TYR A 27 8.16 4.42 -5.48
C TYR A 27 8.58 2.95 -5.31
N ARG A 28 8.67 2.17 -6.39
CA ARG A 28 9.15 0.78 -6.36
C ARG A 28 10.60 0.68 -5.87
N THR A 29 11.45 1.62 -6.26
CA THR A 29 12.83 1.68 -5.78
C THR A 29 12.89 1.93 -4.26
N MET A 30 12.05 2.86 -3.77
CA MET A 30 11.94 3.11 -2.32
C MET A 30 11.39 1.89 -1.58
N TYR A 31 10.42 1.17 -2.15
CA TYR A 31 9.91 -0.09 -1.60
C TYR A 31 11.03 -1.09 -1.33
N PHE A 32 11.80 -1.47 -2.34
CA PHE A 32 12.88 -2.45 -2.16
C PHE A 32 13.93 -1.99 -1.14
N ARG A 33 14.30 -0.71 -1.18
CA ARG A 33 15.26 -0.12 -0.24
C ARG A 33 14.76 -0.16 1.21
N MET A 34 13.50 0.17 1.45
CA MET A 34 12.91 0.24 2.79
C MET A 34 12.60 -1.14 3.33
N ILE A 35 12.21 -2.09 2.48
CA ILE A 35 12.07 -3.51 2.83
C ILE A 35 13.39 -4.08 3.35
N LEU A 36 14.52 -3.81 2.68
CA LEU A 36 15.84 -4.28 3.11
C LEU A 36 16.27 -3.70 4.46
N LYS A 37 15.76 -2.51 4.81
CA LYS A 37 16.03 -1.84 6.08
C LYS A 37 14.95 -2.08 7.14
N GLU A 38 13.96 -2.93 6.84
CA GLU A 38 12.82 -3.22 7.72
C GLU A 38 12.05 -1.97 8.18
N GLN A 39 12.05 -0.90 7.38
CA GLN A 39 11.35 0.36 7.68
C GLN A 39 9.86 0.26 7.33
N PHE A 40 9.16 -0.71 7.92
CA PHE A 40 7.82 -1.09 7.49
C PHE A 40 6.76 -0.01 7.75
N ALA A 41 6.81 0.68 8.89
CA ALA A 41 5.81 1.69 9.24
C ALA A 41 5.80 2.86 8.24
N ASP A 42 6.98 3.42 7.97
CA ASP A 42 7.14 4.52 7.00
C ASP A 42 6.86 4.05 5.57
N LEU A 43 7.20 2.79 5.26
CA LEU A 43 6.94 2.21 3.95
C LEU A 43 5.43 2.08 3.68
N LEU A 44 4.65 1.66 4.67
CA LEU A 44 3.19 1.58 4.54
C LEU A 44 2.59 2.96 4.22
N ASP A 45 3.04 4.01 4.91
CA ASP A 45 2.58 5.38 4.64
C ASP A 45 2.98 5.87 3.24
N LEU A 46 4.22 5.58 2.84
CA LEU A 46 4.73 5.94 1.52
C LEU A 46 3.96 5.25 0.40
N LEU A 47 3.70 3.95 0.51
CA LEU A 47 2.97 3.18 -0.50
C LEU A 47 1.49 3.59 -0.57
N TYR A 48 0.83 3.79 0.58
CA TYR A 48 -0.54 4.29 0.62
C TYR A 48 -0.63 5.66 -0.06
N SER A 49 0.24 6.59 0.32
CA SER A 49 0.26 7.95 -0.26
C SER A 49 0.56 7.93 -1.75
N GLY A 50 1.50 7.10 -2.19
CA GLY A 50 1.84 6.94 -3.62
C GLY A 50 0.68 6.36 -4.42
N SER A 51 0.02 5.32 -3.90
CA SER A 51 -1.13 4.68 -4.54
C SER A 51 -2.27 5.67 -4.73
N LYS A 52 -2.62 6.45 -3.69
CA LYS A 52 -3.61 7.53 -3.76
C LYS A 52 -3.28 8.55 -4.86
N LYS A 53 -2.06 9.09 -4.85
CA LYS A 53 -1.64 10.13 -5.82
C LYS A 53 -1.71 9.64 -7.27
N LEU A 54 -1.28 8.40 -7.53
CA LEU A 54 -1.35 7.79 -8.86
C LEU A 54 -2.81 7.53 -9.29
N ALA A 55 -3.63 7.07 -8.36
CA ALA A 55 -5.05 6.84 -8.61
C ALA A 55 -5.79 8.16 -8.93
N ASP A 56 -5.43 9.27 -8.26
CA ASP A 56 -6.02 10.59 -8.48
C ASP A 56 -5.72 11.15 -9.88
N VAL A 57 -4.57 10.77 -10.47
CA VAL A 57 -4.21 11.09 -11.87
C VAL A 57 -4.59 9.98 -12.86
N LYS A 58 -5.44 9.03 -12.45
CA LYS A 58 -5.98 7.93 -13.28
C LYS A 58 -4.94 6.90 -13.76
N GLU A 59 -3.76 6.86 -13.13
CA GLU A 59 -2.73 5.85 -13.37
C GLU A 59 -3.03 4.56 -12.61
N ALA A 60 -4.10 3.88 -13.03
CA ALA A 60 -4.68 2.76 -12.28
C ALA A 60 -3.74 1.56 -12.11
N LEU A 61 -2.98 1.21 -13.14
CA LEU A 61 -1.99 0.12 -13.06
C LEU A 61 -0.96 0.38 -11.98
N SER A 62 -0.34 1.57 -11.99
CA SER A 62 0.68 1.94 -11.01
C SER A 62 0.09 2.10 -9.61
N ALA A 63 -1.13 2.63 -9.49
CA ALA A 63 -1.81 2.75 -8.21
C ALA A 63 -2.11 1.38 -7.56
N ILE A 64 -2.60 0.43 -8.35
CA ILE A 64 -2.88 -0.94 -7.87
C ILE A 64 -1.58 -1.66 -7.53
N ASP A 65 -0.52 -1.54 -8.35
CA ASP A 65 0.80 -2.12 -8.03
C ASP A 65 1.31 -1.64 -6.66
N LEU A 66 1.24 -0.33 -6.38
CA LEU A 66 1.65 0.19 -5.06
C LEU A 66 0.76 -0.31 -3.91
N ALA A 67 -0.54 -0.49 -4.15
CA ALA A 67 -1.44 -1.08 -3.16
C ALA A 67 -1.14 -2.56 -2.89
N GLU A 68 -0.77 -3.33 -3.92
CA GLU A 68 -0.30 -4.70 -3.77
C GLU A 68 0.98 -4.78 -2.95
N LEU A 69 1.96 -3.90 -3.21
CA LEU A 69 3.18 -3.79 -2.41
C LEU A 69 2.87 -3.40 -0.96
N TYR A 70 1.85 -2.57 -0.73
CA TYR A 70 1.39 -2.24 0.62
C TYR A 70 0.86 -3.50 1.33
N ALA A 71 0.01 -4.29 0.68
CA ALA A 71 -0.52 -5.52 1.24
C ALA A 71 0.58 -6.59 1.47
N GLU A 72 1.58 -6.65 0.59
CA GLU A 72 2.77 -7.51 0.76
C GLU A 72 3.56 -7.09 2.01
N THR A 73 3.77 -5.78 2.18
CA THR A 73 4.45 -5.21 3.33
C THR A 73 3.73 -5.59 4.63
N LEU A 74 2.40 -5.52 4.66
CA LEU A 74 1.61 -5.93 5.83
C LEU A 74 1.83 -7.40 6.21
N LEU A 75 1.87 -8.30 5.22
CA LEU A 75 2.15 -9.72 5.44
C LEU A 75 3.57 -9.96 5.95
N LYS A 76 4.56 -9.23 5.41
CA LYS A 76 5.97 -9.38 5.75
C LYS A 76 6.30 -8.81 7.13
N ALA A 77 5.80 -7.62 7.43
CA ALA A 77 6.11 -6.88 8.64
C ALA A 77 5.46 -7.46 9.91
N LYS A 78 4.49 -8.37 9.77
CA LYS A 78 3.67 -8.91 10.88
C LYS A 78 3.13 -7.79 11.80
N CYS A 79 2.84 -6.63 11.22
CA CYS A 79 2.41 -5.44 11.95
C CYS A 79 1.18 -5.75 12.81
N LYS A 80 1.09 -5.09 13.98
CA LYS A 80 -0.17 -5.07 14.73
C LYS A 80 -1.21 -4.35 13.89
N ALA A 81 -2.42 -4.89 13.84
CA ALA A 81 -3.54 -4.17 13.23
C ALA A 81 -3.84 -2.92 14.06
N THR A 82 -3.95 -1.79 13.36
CA THR A 82 -4.27 -0.47 13.93
C THR A 82 -5.42 0.14 13.13
N GLY A 83 -6.17 1.08 13.73
CA GLY A 83 -7.24 1.81 13.04
C GLY A 83 -6.76 2.44 11.72
N LYS A 84 -5.59 3.06 11.75
CA LYS A 84 -4.91 3.64 10.58
C LYS A 84 -4.74 2.64 9.42
N ILE A 85 -4.28 1.42 9.70
CA ILE A 85 -4.10 0.40 8.65
C ILE A 85 -5.46 0.02 8.05
N TYR A 86 -6.50 -0.12 8.87
CA TYR A 86 -7.85 -0.42 8.39
C TYR A 86 -8.40 0.71 7.52
N GLU A 87 -8.23 1.97 7.93
CA GLU A 87 -8.63 3.15 7.16
C GLU A 87 -7.90 3.23 5.82
N GLN A 88 -6.59 2.96 5.79
CA GLN A 88 -5.79 2.94 4.56
C GLN A 88 -6.28 1.84 3.59
N ILE A 89 -6.53 0.62 4.09
CA ILE A 89 -7.07 -0.48 3.27
C ILE A 89 -8.47 -0.13 2.75
N TYR A 90 -9.34 0.39 3.62
CA TYR A 90 -10.69 0.79 3.25
C TYR A 90 -10.67 1.85 2.16
N SER A 91 -9.87 2.91 2.34
CA SER A 91 -9.72 4.01 1.38
C SER A 91 -9.24 3.54 0.00
N MET A 92 -8.25 2.64 -0.07
CA MET A 92 -7.81 2.06 -1.36
C MET A 92 -8.87 1.14 -1.97
N THR A 93 -9.55 0.34 -1.15
CA THR A 93 -10.62 -0.56 -1.63
C THR A 93 -11.79 0.22 -2.20
N GLU A 94 -12.24 1.26 -1.51
CA GLU A 94 -13.30 2.16 -1.98
C GLU A 94 -12.92 2.81 -3.31
N GLN A 95 -11.68 3.27 -3.44
CA GLN A 95 -11.19 3.87 -4.69
C GLN A 95 -11.20 2.87 -5.86
N PHE A 96 -10.73 1.63 -5.66
CA PHE A 96 -10.63 0.64 -6.73
C PHE A 96 -11.95 -0.06 -7.06
N LEU A 97 -12.94 -0.01 -6.17
CA LEU A 97 -14.29 -0.50 -6.43
C LEU A 97 -15.22 0.58 -7.01
N ASN A 98 -14.77 1.84 -7.06
CA ASN A 98 -15.53 2.91 -7.68
C ASN A 98 -15.72 2.63 -9.19
N PRO A 99 -16.95 2.57 -9.71
CA PRO A 99 -17.21 2.30 -11.14
C PRO A 99 -16.57 3.32 -12.11
N SER A 100 -16.26 4.53 -11.63
CA SER A 100 -15.57 5.56 -12.44
C SER A 100 -14.05 5.43 -12.44
N PHE A 101 -13.47 4.52 -11.64
CA PHE A 101 -12.05 4.28 -11.64
C PHE A 101 -11.64 3.48 -12.90
N PRO A 102 -10.61 3.92 -13.66
CA PRO A 102 -10.26 3.32 -14.94
C PRO A 102 -9.50 2.00 -14.75
N MET A 103 -10.22 0.95 -14.37
CA MET A 103 -9.66 -0.37 -14.13
C MET A 103 -8.97 -0.91 -15.39
N PRO A 104 -7.68 -1.32 -15.29
CA PRO A 104 -6.90 -1.69 -16.47
C PRO A 104 -7.31 -3.04 -17.05
N THR A 105 -7.74 -3.96 -16.19
CA THR A 105 -8.37 -5.22 -16.57
C THR A 105 -9.52 -5.51 -15.61
N PRO A 106 -10.52 -6.33 -16.02
CA PRO A 106 -11.51 -6.82 -15.09
C PRO A 106 -10.81 -7.42 -13.88
N ASN A 107 -11.25 -7.02 -12.69
CA ASN A 107 -10.77 -7.59 -11.43
C ASN A 107 -9.28 -7.37 -11.09
N ALA A 108 -8.58 -6.40 -11.69
CA ALA A 108 -7.17 -6.13 -11.39
C ALA A 108 -6.90 -5.88 -9.88
N GLN A 109 -7.89 -5.42 -9.13
CA GLN A 109 -7.84 -5.16 -7.69
C GLN A 109 -7.97 -6.41 -6.82
N ILE A 110 -8.37 -7.57 -7.38
CA ILE A 110 -8.62 -8.80 -6.60
C ILE A 110 -7.38 -9.26 -5.86
N LYS A 111 -6.19 -9.15 -6.46
CA LYS A 111 -4.95 -9.59 -5.82
C LYS A 111 -4.67 -8.77 -4.56
N PHE A 112 -4.76 -7.44 -4.64
CA PHE A 112 -4.69 -6.55 -3.48
C PHE A 112 -5.70 -6.94 -2.38
N ILE A 113 -6.98 -7.06 -2.73
CA ILE A 113 -8.05 -7.40 -1.76
C ILE A 113 -7.77 -8.75 -1.11
N SER A 114 -7.40 -9.76 -1.89
CA SER A 114 -7.11 -11.12 -1.41
C SER A 114 -5.92 -11.12 -0.43
N MET A 115 -4.89 -10.31 -0.70
CA MET A 115 -3.74 -10.17 0.18
C MET A 115 -4.11 -9.46 1.50
N CYS A 116 -4.95 -8.43 1.46
CA CYS A 116 -5.48 -7.78 2.66
C CYS A 116 -6.34 -8.73 3.51
N VAL A 117 -7.20 -9.55 2.88
CA VAL A 117 -7.97 -10.59 3.56
C VAL A 117 -7.05 -11.63 4.20
N LYS A 118 -6.04 -12.11 3.47
CA LYS A 118 -5.03 -13.03 4.01
C LYS A 118 -4.33 -12.42 5.22
N TRP A 119 -3.93 -11.15 5.14
CA TRP A 119 -3.31 -10.46 6.26
C TRP A 119 -4.24 -10.40 7.48
N SER A 120 -5.51 -10.02 7.31
CA SER A 120 -6.45 -9.92 8.43
C SER A 120 -6.69 -11.27 9.14
N GLN A 121 -6.67 -12.38 8.40
CA GLN A 121 -6.72 -13.74 8.96
C GLN A 121 -5.50 -14.07 9.82
N THR A 122 -4.29 -13.61 9.44
CA THR A 122 -3.09 -13.81 10.27
C THR A 122 -3.19 -13.08 11.61
N ILE A 123 -3.78 -11.88 11.62
CA ILE A 123 -4.02 -11.10 12.84
C ILE A 123 -5.04 -11.80 13.73
N ALA A 124 -6.16 -12.26 13.16
CA ALA A 124 -7.21 -12.96 13.90
C ALA A 124 -6.68 -14.25 14.55
N THR A 125 -5.85 -15.01 13.83
CA THR A 125 -5.24 -16.24 14.32
C THR A 125 -4.28 -15.96 15.48
N LYS A 126 -3.45 -14.91 15.37
CA LYS A 126 -2.53 -14.49 16.43
C LYS A 126 -3.28 -14.12 17.71
N ARG A 127 -4.34 -13.32 17.59
CA ARG A 127 -5.19 -12.91 18.72
C ARG A 127 -5.85 -14.10 19.44
N ARG A 128 -6.29 -15.12 18.69
CA ARG A 128 -6.86 -16.34 19.29
C ARG A 128 -5.82 -17.11 20.09
N ARG A 129 -4.62 -17.29 19.53
CA ARG A 129 -3.52 -17.97 20.24
C ARG A 129 -3.19 -17.26 21.53
N GLU A 130 -2.96 -15.95 21.52
CA GLU A 130 -2.64 -15.18 22.73
C GLU A 130 -3.68 -15.40 23.85
N LYS A 131 -4.97 -15.46 23.53
CA LYS A 131 -6.03 -15.73 24.53
C LYS A 131 -6.03 -17.14 25.13
N THR A 132 -5.52 -18.14 24.42
CA THR A 132 -5.50 -19.54 24.89
C THR A 132 -4.41 -19.80 25.91
N TRP A 133 -3.31 -19.04 25.90
CA TRP A 133 -2.17 -19.20 26.82
C TRP A 133 -2.37 -18.53 28.19
N PHE A 134 -3.40 -17.69 28.34
CA PHE A 134 -3.79 -17.06 29.61
C PHE A 134 -4.99 -17.76 30.28
N LYS A 135 -5.28 -19.01 29.89
CA LYS A 135 -6.23 -19.92 30.54
C LYS A 135 -5.46 -21.09 31.12
#